data_AF-A0A7I8KA91-F1
#
_entry.id   AF-A0A7I8KA91-F1
#
_cell.length_a   1.000
_cell.length_b   1.000
_cell.length_c   1.000
_cell.angle_alpha   90.00
_cell.angle_beta   90.00
_cell.angle_gamma   90.00
#
_symmetry.space_group_name_H-M   'P 1'
#
loop_
_entity.id
_entity.type
_entity.pdbx_description
1 polymer ?
#
loop_
_entity_poly.entity_id
_entity_poly.type
_entity_poly.pdbx_seq_one_letter_code
_entity_poly.pdbx_strand_id
1 'polypeptide(L)'
;MAITSKAAAAAVLLLLVAAAAVVPASASTLTAFSGPGCAGRTKDVNGCGCFDISGYHGGFHFVFTEGQDATLYTGSYCDGNSVSLYKETRRCERNKFKSIYMVC
;
A
#
# COMPACT_ATOMS: atom_id res chain seq x y z
N MET A 1 37.58 -40.93 -12.12
CA MET A 1 37.43 -39.77 -11.22
C MET A 1 35.98 -39.72 -10.76
N ALA A 2 35.70 -40.28 -9.60
CA ALA A 2 34.37 -40.23 -8.98
C ALA A 2 34.24 -38.87 -8.30
N ILE A 3 33.61 -37.92 -8.99
CA ILE A 3 33.24 -36.65 -8.38
C ILE A 3 32.16 -37.00 -7.35
N THR A 4 32.52 -36.85 -6.09
CA THR A 4 31.70 -37.12 -4.92
C THR A 4 30.33 -36.43 -5.05
N SER A 5 29.30 -37.24 -5.30
CA SER A 5 27.94 -36.82 -5.66
C SER A 5 27.20 -35.99 -4.61
N LYS A 6 27.68 -35.96 -3.36
CA LYS A 6 27.05 -35.25 -2.24
C LYS A 6 27.25 -33.73 -2.30
N ALA A 7 28.39 -33.26 -2.80
CA ALA A 7 28.71 -31.83 -2.86
C ALA A 7 27.93 -31.11 -3.96
N ALA A 8 27.73 -31.76 -5.11
CA ALA A 8 26.93 -31.22 -6.20
C ALA A 8 25.44 -31.12 -5.85
N ALA A 9 24.89 -32.12 -5.15
CA ALA A 9 23.51 -32.10 -4.68
C ALA A 9 23.26 -30.98 -3.65
N ALA A 10 24.20 -30.76 -2.72
CA ALA A 10 24.10 -29.69 -1.72
C ALA A 10 24.18 -28.28 -2.35
N ALA A 11 25.04 -28.09 -3.35
CA ALA A 11 25.16 -26.82 -4.05
C ALA A 11 23.90 -26.45 -4.86
N VAL A 12 23.27 -27.43 -5.51
CA VAL A 12 22.00 -27.23 -6.23
C VAL A 12 20.86 -26.92 -5.26
N LEU A 13 20.81 -27.56 -4.10
CA LEU A 13 19.80 -27.30 -3.07
C LEU A 13 19.93 -25.88 -2.49
N LEU A 14 21.16 -25.39 -2.25
CA LEU A 14 21.43 -24.03 -1.78
C LEU A 14 21.01 -22.95 -2.79
N LEU A 15 21.20 -23.19 -4.09
CA LEU A 15 20.75 -22.30 -5.16
C LEU A 15 19.22 -22.23 -5.29
N LEU A 16 18.53 -23.36 -5.09
CA LEU A 16 17.07 -23.43 -5.09
C LEU A 16 16.44 -22.70 -3.88
N VAL A 17 17.09 -22.73 -2.71
CA VAL A 17 16.65 -22.00 -1.52
C VAL A 17 16.88 -20.49 -1.65
N ALA A 18 17.95 -20.05 -2.32
CA ALA A 18 18.20 -18.63 -2.58
C ALA A 18 17.24 -18.01 -3.62
N ALA A 19 16.69 -18.83 -4.53
CA ALA A 19 15.68 -18.42 -5.49
C ALA A 19 14.24 -18.47 -4.93
N ALA A 20 14.04 -19.10 -3.77
CA ALA A 20 12.76 -19.14 -3.12
C ALA A 20 12.48 -17.80 -2.42
N ALA A 21 11.59 -17.02 -3.04
CA ALA A 21 10.70 -16.06 -2.37
C ALA A 21 11.31 -14.71 -1.96
N VAL A 22 11.78 -13.93 -2.94
CA VAL A 22 11.40 -12.50 -2.95
C VAL A 22 9.96 -12.41 -3.45
N VAL A 23 9.00 -12.73 -2.57
CA VAL A 23 7.61 -12.32 -2.82
C VAL A 23 7.61 -10.80 -2.70
N PRO A 24 7.19 -10.04 -3.72
CA PRO A 24 7.01 -8.60 -3.54
C PRO A 24 6.01 -8.43 -2.39
N ALA A 25 6.44 -7.76 -1.32
CA ALA A 25 5.54 -7.44 -0.22
C ALA A 25 4.40 -6.59 -0.81
N SER A 26 3.20 -7.16 -0.90
CA SER A 26 2.02 -6.39 -1.24
C SER A 26 1.83 -5.35 -0.14
N ALA A 27 1.68 -4.09 -0.53
CA ALA A 27 1.41 -3.01 0.40
C ALA A 27 0.02 -2.43 0.11
N SER A 28 -0.67 -1.99 1.16
CA SER A 28 -1.88 -1.18 0.99
C SER A 28 -1.53 0.11 0.26
N THR A 29 -2.42 0.56 -0.62
CA THR A 29 -2.22 1.81 -1.37
C THR A 29 -3.48 2.63 -1.36
N LEU A 30 -3.33 3.95 -1.46
CA LEU A 30 -4.43 4.87 -1.67
C LEU A 30 -4.16 5.76 -2.88
N THR A 31 -5.12 5.78 -3.80
CA THR A 31 -5.20 6.79 -4.86
C THR A 31 -6.27 7.81 -4.50
N ALA A 32 -5.88 9.07 -4.30
CA ALA A 32 -6.79 10.20 -4.10
C ALA A 32 -6.99 10.98 -5.41
N PHE A 33 -8.20 11.46 -5.68
CA PHE A 33 -8.57 12.13 -6.93
C PHE A 33 -8.89 13.60 -6.69
N SER A 34 -8.48 14.48 -7.59
CA SER A 34 -8.72 15.93 -7.50
C SER A 34 -10.01 16.39 -8.19
N GLY A 35 -10.41 15.72 -9.27
CA GLY A 35 -11.63 16.03 -10.02
C GLY A 35 -12.88 15.41 -9.38
N PRO A 36 -14.10 15.82 -9.76
CA PRO A 36 -15.32 15.27 -9.20
C PRO A 36 -15.39 13.74 -9.38
N GLY A 37 -15.65 13.03 -8.28
CA GLY A 37 -15.61 11.58 -8.24
C GLY A 37 -14.18 11.03 -8.34
N CYS A 38 -14.02 9.88 -9.00
CA CYS A 38 -12.70 9.28 -9.20
C CYS A 38 -12.09 9.71 -10.55
N ALA A 39 -11.97 11.03 -10.76
CA ALA A 39 -11.49 11.62 -12.02
C ALA A 39 -10.43 12.72 -11.80
N GLY A 40 -9.82 13.17 -12.90
CA GLY A 40 -8.79 14.21 -12.87
C GLY A 40 -7.43 13.72 -12.41
N ARG A 41 -6.60 14.62 -11.85
CA ARG A 41 -5.27 14.28 -11.35
C ARG A 41 -5.37 13.39 -10.12
N THR A 42 -4.45 12.46 -10.01
CA THR A 42 -4.34 11.53 -8.89
C THR A 42 -3.15 11.86 -8.00
N LYS A 43 -3.25 11.42 -6.74
CA LYS A 43 -2.13 11.31 -5.82
C LYS A 43 -2.13 9.90 -5.25
N ASP A 44 -1.05 9.17 -5.52
CA ASP A 44 -0.86 7.83 -5.02
C ASP A 44 -0.04 7.86 -3.73
N VAL A 45 -0.47 7.06 -2.75
CA VAL A 45 0.16 6.88 -1.45
C VAL A 45 0.45 5.40 -1.28
N ASN A 46 1.73 5.07 -1.16
CA ASN A 46 2.25 3.70 -1.17
C ASN A 46 3.38 3.48 -0.14
N GLY A 47 3.29 4.15 1.01
CA GLY A 47 4.26 4.02 2.09
C GLY A 47 3.60 4.13 3.46
N CYS A 48 4.40 4.06 4.51
CA CYS A 48 3.95 4.05 5.89
C CYS A 48 3.95 5.45 6.49
N GLY A 49 3.05 5.68 7.45
CA GLY A 49 2.98 6.95 8.18
C GLY A 49 1.98 7.92 7.57
N CYS A 50 2.16 9.21 7.86
CA CYS A 50 1.20 10.24 7.51
C CYS A 50 1.51 10.93 6.19
N PHE A 51 0.52 11.03 5.30
CA PHE A 51 0.63 11.70 4.01
C PHE A 51 -0.46 12.76 3.86
N ASP A 52 -0.05 13.94 3.42
CA ASP A 52 -1.00 14.99 3.03
C ASP A 52 -1.61 14.66 1.67
N ILE A 53 -2.94 14.70 1.58
CA ILE A 53 -3.73 14.57 0.35
C ILE A 53 -4.62 15.80 0.14
N SER A 54 -4.23 16.94 0.73
CA SER A 54 -4.96 18.20 0.59
C SER A 54 -5.08 18.59 -0.88
N GLY A 55 -6.27 19.01 -1.29
CA GLY A 55 -6.57 19.33 -2.70
C GLY A 55 -7.04 18.13 -3.54
N TYR A 56 -7.03 16.90 -3.01
CA TYR A 56 -7.57 15.70 -3.67
C TYR A 56 -8.92 15.29 -3.07
N HIS A 57 -9.90 16.18 -3.20
CA HIS A 57 -11.21 16.06 -2.56
C HIS A 57 -12.28 15.41 -3.44
N GLY A 58 -11.91 14.90 -4.61
CA GLY A 58 -12.78 14.30 -5.60
C GLY A 58 -13.38 12.96 -5.19
N GLY A 59 -12.56 12.16 -4.52
CA GLY A 59 -12.81 10.78 -4.18
C GLY A 59 -11.50 10.08 -3.86
N PHE A 60 -11.56 8.81 -3.48
CA PHE A 60 -10.39 7.98 -3.26
C PHE A 60 -10.65 6.51 -3.57
N HIS A 61 -9.57 5.77 -3.78
CA HIS A 61 -9.57 4.33 -3.90
C HIS A 61 -8.46 3.77 -3.00
N PHE A 62 -8.84 3.02 -1.99
CA PHE A 62 -7.95 2.33 -1.09
C PHE A 62 -7.93 0.85 -1.45
N VAL A 63 -6.74 0.35 -1.82
CA VAL A 63 -6.47 -1.08 -2.04
C VAL A 63 -5.88 -1.63 -0.76
N PHE A 64 -6.54 -2.61 -0.18
CA PHE A 64 -6.17 -3.18 1.10
C PHE A 64 -5.29 -4.42 0.94
N THR A 65 -4.21 -4.48 1.70
CA THR A 65 -3.44 -5.69 1.98
C THR A 65 -3.64 -6.07 3.45
N GLU A 66 -3.79 -7.37 3.72
CA GLU A 66 -4.03 -7.89 5.08
C GLU A 66 -3.01 -7.36 6.10
N GLY A 67 -3.51 -6.81 7.20
CA GLY A 67 -2.70 -6.21 8.27
C GLY A 67 -2.26 -4.76 8.04
N GLN A 68 -2.57 -4.16 6.88
CA GLN A 68 -2.17 -2.80 6.52
C GLN A 68 -3.38 -1.88 6.39
N ASP A 69 -3.96 -1.53 7.52
CA ASP A 69 -5.08 -0.59 7.59
C ASP A 69 -4.65 0.84 7.23
N ALA A 70 -5.62 1.72 6.98
CA ALA A 70 -5.37 3.14 6.85
C ALA A 70 -6.41 3.98 7.61
N THR A 71 -6.06 5.21 7.97
CA THR A 71 -6.98 6.15 8.60
C THR A 71 -6.95 7.48 7.86
N LEU A 72 -8.09 7.91 7.33
CA LEU A 72 -8.27 9.20 6.70
C LEU A 72 -8.60 10.26 7.75
N TYR A 73 -8.07 11.46 7.58
CA TYR A 73 -8.23 12.58 8.52
C TYR A 73 -8.71 13.84 7.81
N THR A 74 -9.59 14.58 8.46
CA THR A 74 -10.11 15.87 7.96
C THR A 74 -9.13 17.03 8.11
N GLY A 75 -8.15 16.91 9.01
CA GLY A 75 -7.02 17.82 9.16
C GLY A 75 -5.80 17.41 8.32
N SER A 76 -4.86 18.32 8.19
CA SER A 76 -3.51 18.02 7.68
C SER A 76 -2.69 17.31 8.76
N TYR A 77 -1.63 16.60 8.38
CA TYR A 77 -0.73 15.91 9.32
C TYR A 77 -1.42 14.88 10.25
N CYS A 78 -2.47 14.22 9.76
CA CYS A 78 -3.19 13.15 10.47
C CYS A 78 -3.84 13.62 11.78
N ASP A 79 -4.44 14.80 11.72
CA ASP A 79 -5.15 15.44 12.82
C ASP A 79 -6.66 15.61 12.55
N GLY A 80 -7.42 15.83 13.61
CA GLY A 80 -8.86 16.07 13.57
C GLY A 80 -9.71 14.81 13.37
N ASN A 81 -10.94 14.99 12.88
CA ASN A 81 -11.88 13.88 12.70
C ASN A 81 -11.34 12.85 11.73
N SER A 82 -11.53 11.57 12.05
CA SER A 82 -10.93 10.45 11.33
C SER A 82 -11.94 9.37 10.93
N VAL A 83 -11.58 8.61 9.90
CA VAL A 83 -12.30 7.40 9.44
C VAL A 83 -11.28 6.34 9.07
N SER A 84 -11.38 5.18 9.71
CA SER A 84 -10.52 4.02 9.43
C SER A 84 -11.02 3.19 8.25
N LEU A 85 -10.07 2.64 7.51
CA LEU A 85 -10.22 1.78 6.34
C LEU A 85 -9.50 0.46 6.64
N TYR A 86 -10.28 -0.61 6.74
CA TYR A 86 -9.83 -1.97 7.10
C TYR A 86 -10.12 -3.00 5.99
N LYS A 87 -10.48 -2.50 4.80
CA LYS A 87 -10.80 -3.29 3.60
C LYS A 87 -10.73 -2.41 2.37
N GLU A 88 -10.68 -3.03 1.19
CA GLU A 88 -10.75 -2.32 -0.07
C GLU A 88 -11.97 -1.40 -0.10
N THR A 89 -11.72 -0.12 -0.40
CA THR A 89 -12.73 0.92 -0.34
C THR A 89 -12.55 1.87 -1.51
N ARG A 90 -13.54 1.92 -2.39
CA ARG A 90 -13.62 2.91 -3.45
C ARG A 90 -14.76 3.87 -3.18
N ARG A 91 -14.45 5.16 -3.07
CA ARG A 91 -15.45 6.21 -2.88
C ARG A 91 -15.24 7.35 -3.86
N CYS A 92 -16.07 7.38 -4.89
CA CYS A 92 -16.04 8.39 -5.95
C CYS A 92 -17.03 9.53 -5.65
N GLU A 93 -16.96 10.06 -4.44
CA GLU A 93 -17.76 11.19 -3.97
C GLU A 93 -16.86 12.25 -3.38
N ARG A 94 -17.31 13.50 -3.46
CA ARG A 94 -16.57 14.61 -2.85
C ARG A 94 -16.38 14.34 -1.35
N ASN A 95 -15.14 14.47 -0.89
CA ASN A 95 -14.78 14.21 0.49
C ASN A 95 -14.09 15.43 1.14
N LYS A 96 -13.88 15.37 2.46
CA LYS A 96 -13.27 16.46 3.25
C LYS A 96 -11.91 16.08 3.81
N PHE A 97 -11.36 14.93 3.41
CA PHE A 97 -10.11 14.44 3.97
C PHE A 97 -8.93 15.22 3.40
N LYS A 98 -7.95 15.49 4.25
CA LYS A 98 -6.75 16.27 3.95
C LYS A 98 -5.49 15.46 4.19
N SER A 99 -5.54 14.40 4.98
CA SER A 99 -4.41 13.50 5.17
C SER A 99 -4.85 12.07 5.39
N ILE A 100 -3.90 11.15 5.26
CA ILE A 100 -4.08 9.73 5.50
C ILE A 100 -2.89 9.19 6.29
N TYR A 101 -3.16 8.37 7.31
CA TYR A 101 -2.17 7.55 7.97
C TYR A 101 -2.24 6.13 7.43
N MET A 102 -1.13 5.62 6.90
CA MET A 102 -1.02 4.26 6.37
C MET A 102 -0.27 3.39 7.36
N VAL A 103 -0.89 2.28 7.77
CA VAL A 103 -0.25 1.25 8.60
C VAL A 103 0.56 0.32 7.71
N CYS A 104 1.78 0.07 8.16
CA CYS A 104 2.64 -1.04 7.80
C CYS A 104 3.05 -1.70 9.13
#